data_AF-A0A914V666-F1
#
_entry.id   AF-A0A914V666-F1
#
_cell.length_a   1.000
_cell.length_b   1.000
_cell.length_c   1.000
_cell.angle_alpha   90.00
_cell.angle_beta   90.00
_cell.angle_gamma   90.00
#
_symmetry.space_group_name_H-M   'P 1'
#
loop_
_entity.id
_entity.type
_entity.pdbx_description
1 polymer ?
#
loop_
_entity_poly.entity_id
_entity_poly.type
_entity_poly.pdbx_seq_one_letter_code
_entity_poly.pdbx_strand_id
1 'polypeptide(L)'
;VVLASGLDMEAGYSRELFLEWCADSKNAVIVTGRSEQRTLGSKLIHIATAGSNVNRHLTLEIKRRIRLEGTELDQYRLKRREKEQEAARIRLENARRQSRLETVESSDESDTEDLETPAADHPYDVMWKWEQQQKSSFFKQNKKSFPMYTFVEEKVKWDDYGEIIRPEDFTLVDSVVPHVEHVGALS
;
A
#
# COMPACT_ATOMS: atom_id res chain seq x y z
N VAL A 1 -30.52 24.70 9.07
CA VAL A 1 -29.38 25.12 8.20
C VAL A 1 -28.23 24.18 8.50
N VAL A 2 -27.62 23.58 7.49
CA VAL A 2 -26.48 22.66 7.64
C VAL A 2 -25.31 23.21 6.87
N LEU A 3 -24.14 23.23 7.51
CA LEU A 3 -22.87 23.55 6.88
C LEU A 3 -22.13 22.23 6.67
N ALA A 4 -21.66 21.98 5.45
CA ALA A 4 -20.93 20.78 5.09
C ALA A 4 -19.56 21.15 4.53
N SER A 5 -18.56 20.29 4.77
CA SER A 5 -17.23 20.44 4.21
C SER A 5 -17.18 19.99 2.75
N GLY A 6 -16.28 20.59 1.97
CA GLY A 6 -16.09 20.29 0.55
C GLY A 6 -16.90 21.23 -0.35
N LEU A 7 -16.26 22.31 -0.80
CA LEU A 7 -16.81 23.27 -1.77
C LEU A 7 -17.01 22.63 -3.16
N ASP A 8 -16.28 21.56 -3.44
CA ASP A 8 -16.29 20.89 -4.75
C ASP A 8 -17.44 19.89 -4.89
N MET A 9 -18.06 19.48 -3.77
CA MET A 9 -19.17 18.52 -3.71
C MET A 9 -18.90 17.18 -4.41
N GLU A 10 -17.63 16.82 -4.62
CA GLU A 10 -17.21 15.56 -5.25
C GLU A 10 -17.11 14.39 -4.26
N ALA A 11 -16.88 14.66 -2.98
CA ALA A 11 -16.73 13.60 -1.99
C ALA A 11 -17.18 14.07 -0.59
N GLY A 12 -17.43 13.10 0.28
CA GLY A 12 -17.82 13.34 1.66
C GLY A 12 -19.27 13.77 1.83
N TYR A 13 -19.56 14.40 2.96
CA TYR A 13 -20.92 14.63 3.42
C TYR A 13 -21.70 15.65 2.59
N SER A 14 -21.02 16.65 2.02
CA SER A 14 -21.66 17.63 1.12
C SER A 14 -22.26 16.98 -0.12
N ARG A 15 -21.61 15.95 -0.68
CA ARG A 15 -22.12 15.18 -1.82
C ARG A 15 -23.33 14.33 -1.45
N GLU A 16 -23.28 13.64 -0.31
CA GLU A 16 -24.36 12.78 0.16
C GLU A 16 -25.63 13.58 0.49
N LEU A 17 -25.48 14.69 1.23
CA LEU A 17 -26.58 15.60 1.52
C LEU A 17 -27.18 16.18 0.24
N PHE A 18 -26.33 16.56 -0.73
CA PHE A 18 -26.82 17.05 -2.00
C PHE A 18 -27.67 16.00 -2.71
N LEU A 19 -27.20 14.75 -2.80
CA LEU A 19 -27.94 13.66 -3.45
C LEU A 19 -29.29 13.37 -2.78
N GLU A 20 -29.36 13.44 -1.45
CA GLU A 20 -30.59 13.19 -0.71
C GLU A 20 -31.58 14.37 -0.83
N TRP A 21 -31.06 15.60 -0.75
CA TRP A 21 -31.90 16.79 -0.60
C TRP A 21 -32.23 17.49 -1.92
N CYS A 22 -31.45 17.28 -2.99
CA CYS A 22 -31.68 17.93 -4.28
C CYS A 22 -32.96 17.46 -4.99
N ALA A 23 -33.56 16.35 -4.54
CA ALA A 23 -34.82 15.85 -5.07
C ALA A 23 -36.04 16.72 -4.67
N ASP A 24 -35.96 17.43 -3.54
CA ASP A 24 -37.05 18.29 -3.06
C ASP A 24 -36.79 19.76 -3.43
N SER A 25 -37.72 20.37 -4.16
CA SER A 25 -37.64 21.78 -4.59
C SER A 25 -37.74 22.78 -3.44
N LYS A 26 -38.15 22.35 -2.24
CA LYS A 26 -38.18 23.20 -1.03
C LYS A 26 -36.79 23.43 -0.44
N ASN A 27 -35.84 22.57 -0.76
CA ASN A 27 -34.48 22.66 -0.26
C ASN A 27 -33.67 23.66 -1.09
N ALA A 28 -32.89 24.49 -0.41
CA ALA A 28 -31.96 25.43 -1.03
C ALA A 28 -30.53 25.03 -0.71
N VAL A 29 -29.69 24.94 -1.73
CA VAL A 29 -28.26 24.66 -1.61
C VAL A 29 -27.50 25.93 -1.95
N ILE A 30 -26.72 26.43 -0.99
CA ILE A 30 -25.95 27.66 -1.12
C ILE A 30 -24.47 27.30 -1.26
N VAL A 31 -23.89 27.63 -2.40
CA VAL A 31 -22.45 27.46 -2.65
C VAL A 31 -21.74 28.76 -2.27
N THR A 32 -20.79 28.68 -1.34
CA THR A 32 -20.14 29.85 -0.72
C THR A 32 -18.84 30.29 -1.39
N GLY A 33 -18.34 29.54 -2.38
CA GLY A 33 -17.09 29.83 -3.07
C GLY A 33 -16.99 29.15 -4.44
N ARG A 34 -15.94 29.48 -5.20
CA ARG A 34 -15.68 28.81 -6.48
C ARG A 34 -14.92 27.51 -6.26
N SER A 35 -15.46 26.44 -6.81
CA SER A 35 -14.85 25.10 -6.84
C SER A 35 -13.86 24.94 -7.99
N GLU A 36 -13.06 23.88 -7.97
CA GLU A 36 -12.18 23.52 -9.09
C GLU A 36 -12.97 23.18 -10.36
N GLN A 37 -12.37 23.40 -11.54
CA GLN A 37 -13.01 23.08 -12.82
C GLN A 37 -13.33 21.57 -12.92
N ARG A 38 -14.37 21.22 -13.70
CA ARG A 38 -14.87 19.85 -13.88
C ARG A 38 -15.50 19.19 -12.64
N THR A 39 -15.54 19.85 -11.50
CA THR A 39 -16.24 19.38 -10.31
C THR A 39 -17.76 19.60 -10.39
N LEU A 40 -18.51 18.90 -9.55
CA LEU A 40 -19.93 19.10 -9.32
C LEU A 40 -20.23 20.54 -8.88
N GLY A 41 -19.48 21.07 -7.91
CA GLY A 41 -19.65 22.45 -7.45
C GLY A 41 -19.48 23.47 -8.59
N SER A 42 -18.48 23.29 -9.46
CA SER A 42 -18.28 24.14 -10.63
C SER A 42 -19.42 24.03 -11.65
N LYS A 43 -19.93 22.82 -11.90
CA LYS A 43 -21.11 22.61 -12.77
C LYS A 43 -22.36 23.29 -12.23
N LEU A 44 -22.59 23.22 -10.91
CA LEU A 44 -23.73 23.87 -10.26
C LEU A 44 -23.66 25.39 -10.37
N ILE A 45 -22.48 25.97 -10.12
CA ILE A 45 -22.25 27.41 -10.33
C ILE A 45 -22.52 27.78 -11.79
N HIS A 46 -21.98 27.01 -12.74
CA HIS A 46 -22.20 27.27 -14.17
C HIS A 46 -23.70 27.24 -14.53
N ILE A 47 -24.44 26.24 -14.08
CA ILE A 47 -25.90 26.13 -14.30
C ILE A 47 -26.64 27.33 -13.68
N ALA A 48 -26.24 27.76 -12.48
CA ALA A 48 -26.85 28.91 -11.81
C ALA A 48 -26.53 30.24 -12.52
N THR A 49 -25.31 30.41 -13.05
CA THR A 49 -24.87 31.64 -13.72
C THR A 49 -25.26 31.74 -15.18
N ALA A 50 -25.42 30.60 -15.88
CA ALA A 50 -25.63 30.56 -17.32
C ALA A 50 -27.07 30.88 -17.78
N GLY A 51 -27.95 31.28 -16.86
CA GLY A 51 -29.29 31.77 -17.16
C GLY A 51 -30.31 30.70 -17.55
N SER A 52 -31.46 31.11 -18.09
CA SER A 52 -32.62 30.22 -18.35
C SER A 52 -32.44 29.28 -19.56
N ASN A 53 -31.35 29.39 -20.32
CA ASN A 53 -31.17 28.68 -21.58
C ASN A 53 -30.32 27.39 -21.45
N VAL A 54 -30.00 26.98 -20.22
CA VAL A 54 -29.19 25.79 -19.97
C VAL A 54 -30.03 24.69 -19.34
N ASN A 55 -29.83 23.47 -19.83
CA ASN A 55 -30.45 22.29 -19.25
C ASN A 55 -30.02 22.13 -17.79
N ARG A 56 -31.00 22.14 -16.88
CA ARG A 56 -30.79 21.99 -15.43
C ARG A 56 -30.73 20.53 -14.97
N HIS A 57 -30.71 19.58 -15.91
CA HIS A 57 -30.59 18.16 -15.59
C HIS A 57 -29.12 17.80 -15.40
N LEU A 58 -28.82 17.20 -14.26
CA LEU A 58 -27.47 16.78 -13.88
C LEU A 58 -27.47 15.26 -13.66
N THR A 59 -26.67 14.55 -14.44
CA THR A 59 -26.46 13.11 -14.26
C THR A 59 -25.26 12.88 -13.35
N LEU A 60 -25.46 12.13 -12.26
CA LEU A 60 -24.42 11.77 -11.30
C LEU A 60 -24.27 10.26 -11.22
N GLU A 61 -23.02 9.78 -11.26
CA GLU A 61 -22.70 8.38 -10.96
C GLU A 61 -22.54 8.22 -9.45
N ILE A 62 -23.27 7.28 -8.84
CA ILE A 62 -23.25 7.03 -7.40
C ILE A 62 -22.72 5.62 -7.16
N LYS A 63 -21.61 5.52 -6.43
CA LYS A 63 -21.02 4.24 -6.03
C LYS A 63 -21.28 4.02 -4.55
N ARG A 64 -21.87 2.89 -4.20
CA ARG A 64 -22.11 2.48 -2.81
C ARG A 64 -21.46 1.13 -2.55
N ARG A 65 -20.78 1.00 -1.41
CA ARG A 65 -20.32 -0.30 -0.92
C ARG A 65 -21.52 -1.08 -0.40
N ILE A 66 -21.77 -2.24 -0.97
CA ILE A 66 -22.83 -3.17 -0.56
C ILE A 66 -22.14 -4.45 -0.08
N ARG A 67 -22.58 -4.98 1.06
CA ARG A 67 -22.11 -6.28 1.53
C ARG A 67 -22.69 -7.34 0.60
N LEU A 68 -21.83 -8.22 0.09
CA LEU A 68 -22.28 -9.39 -0.65
C LEU A 68 -22.91 -10.36 0.35
N GLU A 69 -24.15 -10.76 0.11
CA GLU A 69 -24.90 -11.68 0.98
C GLU A 69 -25.36 -12.91 0.19
N GLY A 70 -25.46 -14.06 0.88
CA GLY A 70 -25.93 -15.32 0.31
C GLY A 70 -25.09 -15.81 -0.88
N THR A 71 -25.76 -15.98 -2.02
CA THR A 71 -25.20 -16.62 -3.23
C THR A 71 -24.06 -15.83 -3.86
N GLU A 72 -24.10 -14.50 -3.80
CA GLU A 72 -23.02 -13.64 -4.33
C GLU A 72 -21.73 -13.82 -3.51
N LEU A 73 -21.86 -13.95 -2.19
CA LEU A 73 -20.73 -14.19 -1.29
C LEU A 73 -20.11 -15.56 -1.53
N ASP A 74 -20.93 -16.59 -1.75
CA ASP A 74 -20.45 -17.94 -2.01
C ASP A 74 -19.75 -18.05 -3.37
N GLN A 75 -20.28 -17.43 -4.42
CA GLN A 75 -19.61 -17.35 -5.72
C GLN A 75 -18.28 -16.59 -5.62
N TYR A 76 -18.25 -15.49 -4.88
CA TYR A 76 -17.02 -14.74 -4.64
C TYR A 76 -15.97 -15.59 -3.91
N ARG A 77 -16.36 -16.33 -2.87
CA ARG A 77 -15.48 -17.24 -2.13
C ARG A 77 -14.98 -18.40 -2.98
N LEU A 78 -15.85 -19.01 -3.79
CA LEU A 78 -15.48 -20.10 -4.69
C LEU A 78 -14.45 -19.62 -5.72
N LYS A 79 -14.73 -18.50 -6.40
CA LYS A 79 -13.82 -17.89 -7.37
C LYS A 79 -12.50 -17.45 -6.74
N ARG A 80 -12.51 -17.00 -5.49
CA ARG A 80 -11.29 -16.68 -4.75
C ARG A 80 -10.46 -17.93 -4.47
N ARG A 81 -11.11 -19.03 -4.05
CA ARG A 81 -10.46 -20.32 -3.80
C ARG A 81 -9.87 -20.92 -5.08
N GLU A 82 -10.59 -20.86 -6.20
CA GLU A 82 -10.09 -21.34 -7.50
C GLU A 82 -8.84 -20.56 -7.94
N LYS A 83 -8.86 -19.23 -7.83
CA LYS A 83 -7.69 -18.40 -8.13
C LYS A 83 -6.50 -18.71 -7.22
N GLU A 84 -6.75 -18.95 -5.94
CA GLU A 84 -5.70 -19.31 -4.99
C GLU A 84 -5.12 -20.70 -5.29
N GLN A 85 -5.97 -21.67 -5.65
CA GLN A 85 -5.53 -23.00 -6.08
C GLN A 85 -4.72 -22.95 -7.38
N GLU A 86 -5.16 -22.16 -8.36
CA GLU A 86 -4.45 -21.96 -9.61
C GLU A 86 -3.11 -21.25 -9.38
N ALA A 87 -3.09 -20.20 -8.56
CA ALA A 87 -1.85 -19.52 -8.17
C ALA A 87 -0.89 -20.43 -7.41
N ALA A 88 -1.39 -21.26 -6.49
CA ALA A 88 -0.58 -22.25 -5.77
C ALA A 88 0.01 -23.31 -6.72
N ARG A 89 -0.78 -23.78 -7.68
CA ARG A 89 -0.32 -24.72 -8.72
C ARG A 89 0.75 -24.10 -9.59
N ILE A 90 0.55 -22.87 -10.07
CA ILE A 90 1.54 -22.14 -10.88
C ILE A 90 2.81 -21.90 -10.06
N ARG A 91 2.69 -21.55 -8.77
CA ARG A 91 3.84 -21.36 -7.87
C ARG A 91 4.64 -22.64 -7.69
N LEU A 92 3.97 -23.79 -7.53
CA LEU A 92 4.63 -25.09 -7.42
C LEU A 92 5.31 -25.50 -8.73
N GLU A 93 4.66 -25.26 -9.87
CA GLU A 93 5.24 -25.54 -11.20
C GLU A 93 6.46 -24.67 -11.48
N ASN A 94 6.39 -23.37 -11.15
CA ASN A 94 7.51 -22.44 -11.24
C ASN A 94 8.66 -22.84 -10.31
N ALA A 95 8.38 -23.23 -9.07
CA ALA A 95 9.42 -23.71 -8.14
C ALA A 95 10.11 -24.98 -8.67
N ARG A 96 9.36 -25.92 -9.25
CA ARG A 96 9.94 -27.12 -9.87
C ARG A 96 10.78 -26.78 -11.10
N ARG A 97 10.35 -25.81 -11.93
CA ARG A 97 11.11 -25.31 -13.08
C ARG A 97 12.38 -24.60 -12.63
N GLN A 98 12.31 -23.76 -11.60
CA GLN A 98 13.46 -23.06 -11.01
C GLN A 98 14.47 -24.04 -10.42
N SER A 99 14.04 -24.99 -9.59
CA SER A 99 14.94 -26.02 -9.03
C SER A 99 15.63 -26.85 -10.13
N ARG A 100 14.93 -27.12 -11.24
CA ARG A 100 15.54 -27.78 -12.41
C ARG A 100 16.54 -26.90 -13.14
N LEU A 101 16.34 -25.58 -13.18
CA LEU A 101 17.32 -24.63 -13.72
C LEU A 101 18.54 -24.52 -12.79
N GLU A 102 18.33 -24.39 -11.48
CA GLU A 102 19.40 -24.33 -10.46
C GLU A 102 20.27 -25.60 -10.46
N THR A 103 19.69 -26.78 -10.74
CA THR A 103 20.46 -28.03 -10.87
C THR A 103 21.33 -28.07 -12.14
N VAL A 104 20.99 -27.31 -13.18
CA VAL A 104 21.79 -27.21 -14.42
C VAL A 104 22.84 -26.10 -14.30
N GLU A 105 22.56 -25.01 -13.56
CA GLU A 105 23.57 -23.99 -13.22
C GLU A 105 24.59 -24.48 -12.18
N SER A 106 24.23 -25.40 -11.28
CA SER A 106 25.16 -25.98 -10.28
C SER A 106 26.18 -26.97 -10.87
N SER A 107 26.18 -27.23 -12.17
CA SER A 107 27.08 -28.19 -12.84
C SER A 107 27.96 -27.58 -13.93
N ASP A 108 28.06 -26.25 -14.01
CA ASP A 108 29.00 -25.58 -14.93
C ASP A 108 29.77 -24.45 -14.21
N GLU A 109 30.45 -24.81 -13.12
CA GLU A 109 31.57 -24.02 -12.59
C GLU A 109 32.79 -24.24 -13.49
N SER A 110 32.76 -23.62 -14.68
CA SER A 110 33.97 -23.30 -15.43
C SER A 110 33.87 -21.89 -16.02
N ASP A 111 34.31 -20.94 -15.19
CA ASP A 111 35.04 -19.71 -15.54
C ASP A 111 34.98 -19.30 -17.03
N THR A 112 33.97 -18.52 -17.43
CA THR A 112 34.05 -17.62 -18.60
C THR A 112 33.00 -16.49 -18.55
N GLU A 113 33.52 -15.28 -18.37
CA GLU A 113 33.13 -13.96 -18.88
C GLU A 113 31.66 -13.64 -19.27
N ASP A 114 31.16 -12.53 -18.71
CA ASP A 114 30.10 -11.63 -19.22
C ASP A 114 28.93 -12.30 -19.99
N LEU A 115 27.96 -12.82 -19.25
CA LEU A 115 26.62 -13.08 -19.78
C LEU A 115 25.63 -12.04 -19.26
N GLU A 116 25.28 -11.10 -20.17
CA GLU A 116 24.13 -10.21 -20.03
C GLU A 116 22.86 -11.05 -19.81
N THR A 117 22.39 -11.11 -18.56
CA THR A 117 21.05 -11.62 -18.25
C THR A 117 20.02 -10.72 -18.95
N PRO A 118 19.12 -11.26 -19.80
CA PRO A 118 18.10 -10.47 -20.46
C PRO A 118 17.21 -9.83 -19.39
N ALA A 119 17.04 -8.51 -19.52
CA ALA A 119 16.24 -7.67 -18.64
C ALA A 119 14.94 -8.37 -18.23
N ALA A 120 14.88 -8.84 -16.98
CA ALA A 120 13.62 -9.18 -16.36
C ALA A 120 12.80 -7.89 -16.26
N ASP A 121 11.69 -7.86 -16.99
CA ASP A 121 10.68 -6.81 -16.92
C ASP A 121 10.18 -6.70 -15.47
N HIS A 122 10.76 -5.76 -14.73
CA HIS A 122 10.19 -5.21 -13.49
C HIS A 122 9.85 -3.73 -13.71
N PRO A 123 8.80 -3.41 -14.50
CA PRO A 123 8.47 -2.02 -14.85
C PRO A 123 7.97 -1.20 -13.65
N TYR A 124 7.68 -1.87 -12.53
CA TYR A 124 7.07 -1.28 -11.34
C TYR A 124 7.92 -1.40 -10.08
N ASP A 125 9.08 -2.06 -10.15
CA ASP A 125 9.96 -2.16 -8.99
C ASP A 125 10.96 -0.99 -8.98
N VAL A 126 10.61 0.05 -8.20
CA VAL A 126 11.45 1.23 -8.00
C VAL A 126 12.69 0.88 -7.16
N MET A 127 12.63 -0.19 -6.35
CA MET A 127 13.71 -0.61 -5.46
C MET A 127 14.85 -1.30 -6.22
N TRP A 128 14.55 -1.96 -7.34
CA TRP A 128 15.54 -2.64 -8.19
C TRP A 128 16.65 -1.71 -8.69
N LYS A 129 16.30 -0.47 -9.04
CA LYS A 129 17.27 0.52 -9.52
C LYS A 129 18.17 1.08 -8.41
N TRP A 130 17.73 1.03 -7.16
CA TRP A 130 18.46 1.58 -6.02
C TRP A 130 19.65 0.70 -5.61
N GLU A 131 19.50 -0.62 -5.71
CA GLU A 131 20.50 -1.59 -5.27
C GLU A 131 21.78 -1.56 -6.13
N GLN A 132 21.66 -1.34 -7.45
CA GLN A 132 22.82 -1.15 -8.31
C GLN A 132 23.60 0.13 -8.00
N GLN A 133 22.93 1.19 -7.56
CA GLN A 133 23.58 2.50 -7.34
C GLN A 133 24.45 2.54 -6.07
N GLN A 134 24.27 1.59 -5.15
CA GLN A 134 25.10 1.48 -3.94
C GLN A 134 26.46 0.81 -4.20
N LYS A 135 26.65 0.11 -5.33
CA LYS A 135 27.93 -0.55 -5.64
C LYS A 135 29.03 0.39 -6.15
N SER A 136 28.77 1.69 -6.37
CA SER A 136 29.73 2.59 -7.04
C SER A 136 30.15 3.86 -6.29
N SER A 137 30.08 3.93 -4.95
CA SER A 137 30.45 5.18 -4.25
C SER A 137 31.39 4.99 -3.07
N PHE A 138 32.68 4.78 -3.41
CA PHE A 138 33.80 4.67 -2.48
C PHE A 138 34.54 6.00 -2.22
N PHE A 139 33.95 7.18 -2.46
CA PHE A 139 34.58 8.44 -2.04
C PHE A 139 33.57 9.44 -1.48
N LYS A 140 33.82 9.80 -0.21
CA LYS A 140 33.17 10.83 0.59
C LYS A 140 32.73 12.04 -0.23
N GLN A 141 31.43 12.28 -0.31
CA GLN A 141 30.91 13.62 -0.60
C GLN A 141 30.44 14.28 0.70
N ASN A 142 31.10 15.39 0.98
CA ASN A 142 30.90 16.29 2.11
C ASN A 142 29.43 16.73 2.19
N LYS A 143 28.65 16.13 3.10
CA LYS A 143 27.33 16.66 3.45
C LYS A 143 27.53 17.81 4.43
N LYS A 144 27.20 19.03 4.00
CA LYS A 144 26.96 20.15 4.92
C LYS A 144 25.85 19.70 5.87
N SER A 145 26.23 19.34 7.09
CA SER A 145 25.31 18.94 8.15
C SER A 145 24.69 20.21 8.71
N PHE A 146 23.40 20.41 8.42
CA PHE A 146 22.60 21.34 9.20
C PHE A 146 22.37 20.72 10.58
N PRO A 147 22.36 21.50 11.67
CA PRO A 147 22.08 20.99 13.00
C PRO A 147 20.66 20.40 13.03
N MET A 148 20.59 19.08 12.98
CA MET A 148 19.37 18.31 13.18
C MET A 148 19.26 18.02 14.68
N TYR A 149 18.06 18.21 15.23
CA TYR A 149 17.73 17.79 16.60
C TYR A 149 18.01 16.29 16.76
N THR A 150 18.47 15.85 17.94
CA THR A 150 18.71 14.42 18.20
C THR A 150 17.38 13.68 18.12
N PHE A 151 17.16 13.00 17.01
CA PHE A 151 16.03 12.11 16.80
C PHE A 151 16.60 10.74 16.45
N VAL A 152 16.28 9.75 17.26
CA VAL A 152 16.61 8.36 16.97
C VAL A 152 15.49 7.83 16.08
N GLU A 153 15.81 7.56 14.82
CA GLU A 153 14.88 6.94 13.89
C GLU A 153 14.79 5.43 14.21
N GLU A 154 13.66 5.00 14.77
CA GLU A 154 13.38 3.59 15.04
C GLU A 154 13.16 2.85 13.72
N LYS A 155 14.18 2.12 13.27
CA LYS A 155 14.08 1.30 12.05
C LYS A 155 13.28 0.02 12.34
N VAL A 156 12.01 0.01 11.96
CA VAL A 156 11.16 -1.18 12.00
C VAL A 156 11.51 -2.11 10.84
N LYS A 157 11.88 -3.35 11.15
CA LYS A 157 12.05 -4.44 10.17
C LYS A 157 10.83 -5.36 10.25
N TRP A 158 10.44 -5.86 9.09
CA TRP A 158 9.21 -6.59 8.84
C TRP A 158 9.64 -7.95 8.30
N ASP A 159 9.02 -9.04 8.73
CA ASP A 159 9.24 -10.35 8.12
C ASP A 159 8.38 -10.52 6.85
N ASP A 160 8.57 -11.63 6.14
CA ASP A 160 7.85 -11.95 4.91
C ASP A 160 6.33 -12.11 5.11
N TYR A 161 5.86 -12.15 6.36
CA TYR A 161 4.46 -12.28 6.75
C TYR A 161 3.86 -10.98 7.32
N GLY A 162 4.66 -9.90 7.40
CA GLY A 162 4.23 -8.59 7.87
C GLY A 162 4.22 -8.43 9.39
N GLU A 163 4.83 -9.35 10.13
CA GLU A 163 5.05 -9.19 11.57
C GLU A 163 6.28 -8.30 11.82
N ILE A 164 6.17 -7.46 12.85
CA ILE A 164 7.26 -6.58 13.27
C ILE A 164 8.30 -7.44 13.98
N ILE A 165 9.49 -7.57 13.39
CA ILE A 165 10.61 -8.28 13.99
C ILE A 165 11.15 -7.42 15.13
N ARG A 166 10.88 -7.81 16.38
CA ARG A 166 11.49 -7.18 17.55
C ARG A 166 12.79 -7.89 17.89
N PRO A 167 13.93 -7.19 17.95
CA PRO A 167 15.23 -7.80 18.27
C PRO A 167 15.24 -8.58 19.60
N GLU A 168 14.47 -8.12 20.59
CA GLU A 168 14.31 -8.72 21.92
C GLU A 168 13.76 -10.16 21.88
N ASP A 169 12.97 -10.51 20.85
CA ASP A 169 12.36 -11.84 20.74
C ASP A 169 13.35 -12.91 20.24
N PHE A 170 14.54 -12.48 19.79
CA PHE A 170 15.56 -13.35 19.18
C PHE A 170 16.92 -13.27 19.91
N THR A 171 17.02 -12.48 20.99
CA THR A 171 18.20 -12.50 21.87
C THR A 171 18.10 -13.69 22.81
N LEU A 172 19.00 -14.67 22.62
CA LEU A 172 19.13 -15.78 23.55
C LEU A 172 19.59 -15.24 24.91
N VAL A 173 18.70 -15.26 25.90
CA VAL A 173 19.03 -14.98 27.30
C VAL A 173 19.78 -16.20 27.84
N ASP A 174 21.11 -16.13 27.87
CA ASP A 174 21.92 -17.06 28.67
C ASP A 174 21.66 -16.78 30.17
N SER A 175 20.71 -17.50 30.73
CA SER A 175 20.54 -17.71 32.16
C SER A 175 20.09 -19.17 32.31
N VAL A 176 20.74 -20.04 33.07
CA VAL A 176 21.05 -19.95 34.50
C VAL A 176 22.18 -20.96 34.80
N VAL A 177 23.28 -20.54 35.43
CA VAL A 177 24.16 -21.46 36.17
C VAL A 177 23.67 -21.47 37.64
N PRO A 178 23.27 -22.62 38.21
CA PRO A 178 22.71 -22.66 39.54
C PRO A 178 23.78 -22.43 40.61
N HIS A 179 23.41 -21.65 41.62
CA HIS A 179 24.19 -21.36 42.81
C HIS A 179 24.29 -22.64 43.67
N VAL A 180 25.51 -23.11 43.95
CA VAL A 180 25.76 -24.21 44.89
C VAL A 180 26.49 -23.65 46.11
N GLU A 181 25.77 -23.59 47.24
CA GLU A 181 26.35 -23.36 48.56
C GLU A 181 27.27 -24.53 48.94
N HIS A 182 28.44 -24.24 49.53
CA HIS A 182 29.20 -25.23 50.29
C HIS A 182 29.43 -24.73 51.71
N VAL A 183 28.77 -25.43 52.62
CA VAL A 183 28.88 -25.37 54.08
C VAL A 183 30.28 -25.83 54.50
N GLY A 184 30.86 -25.17 55.49
CA GLY A 184 32.25 -25.35 55.90
C GLY A 184 32.60 -26.70 56.54
N ALA A 185 33.90 -26.96 56.64
CA ALA A 185 34.49 -27.89 57.58
C ALA A 185 35.82 -27.33 58.11
N LEU A 186 35.94 -27.39 59.42
CA LEU A 186 37.07 -27.02 60.27
C LEU A 186 38.29 -27.92 60.02
N SER A 187 39.49 -27.33 60.14
CA SER A 187 40.69 -27.91 60.78
C SER A 187 41.83 -26.90 60.69
#